data_AF-A0A518ILZ5-F1
#
_entry.id   AF-A0A518ILZ5-F1
#
_cell.length_a   1.000
_cell.length_b   1.000
_cell.length_c   1.000
_cell.angle_alpha   90.00
_cell.angle_beta   90.00
_cell.angle_gamma   90.00
#
_symmetry.space_group_name_H-M   'P 1'
#
loop_
_entity.id
_entity.type
_entity.pdbx_description
1 polymer ?
#
loop_
_entity_poly.entity_id
_entity_poly.type
_entity_poly.pdbx_seq_one_letter_code
_entity_poly.pdbx_strand_id
1 'polypeptide(L)'
;MITRNKRMQAANAIDAAYEKGRNRWRGCDWTTSFGSMGLDLNGMKPHQTRWLAGATSGEEAKHWEQAAEWLARVARDAQQAEAAATEAAALWKAGERTLALEKIQAAVALEARYRNPFAWKPLLHAIADSIRMNPAPQWASSGRDVQNSAGFMAKNG
;
A
#
# COMPACT_ATOMS: atom_id res chain seq x y z
N MET A 1 17.69 29.25 1.92
CA MET A 1 16.59 29.07 2.91
C MET A 1 15.30 28.43 2.35
N ILE A 2 15.12 28.27 1.03
CA ILE A 2 13.85 27.82 0.41
C ILE A 2 13.60 26.30 0.54
N THR A 3 14.64 25.48 0.68
CA THR A 3 14.57 24.01 0.65
C THR A 3 13.93 23.38 1.90
N ARG A 4 14.01 24.05 3.06
CA ARG A 4 13.49 23.54 4.34
C ARG A 4 11.96 23.60 4.40
N ASN A 5 11.36 24.64 3.82
CA ASN A 5 9.91 24.82 3.80
C ASN A 5 9.21 23.76 2.92
N LYS A 6 9.78 23.44 1.75
CA LYS A 6 9.23 22.42 0.85
C LYS A 6 9.22 21.00 1.45
N ARG A 7 10.27 20.61 2.21
CA ARG A 7 10.30 19.31 2.90
C ARG A 7 9.24 19.22 4.00
N MET A 8 9.04 20.29 4.76
CA MET A 8 8.03 20.35 5.81
C MET A 8 6.61 20.29 5.22
N GLN A 9 6.36 20.97 4.10
CA GLN A 9 5.09 20.89 3.38
C GLN A 9 4.81 19.47 2.86
N ALA A 10 5.82 18.79 2.31
CA ALA A 10 5.68 17.40 1.86
C ALA A 10 5.40 16.44 3.03
N ALA A 11 6.05 16.64 4.18
CA ALA A 11 5.79 15.85 5.39
C ALA A 11 4.34 15.99 5.86
N ASN A 12 3.85 17.24 5.93
CA ASN A 12 2.47 17.52 6.33
C ASN A 12 1.45 16.94 5.35
N ALA A 13 1.73 16.99 4.04
CA ALA A 13 0.87 16.41 3.02
C ALA A 13 0.80 14.87 3.13
N ILE A 14 1.92 14.22 3.42
CA ILE A 14 1.99 12.77 3.63
C ILE A 14 1.24 12.37 4.90
N ASP A 15 1.43 13.08 6.01
CA ASP A 15 0.71 12.81 7.26
C ASP A 15 -0.80 13.03 7.09
N ALA A 16 -1.21 14.10 6.42
CA ALA A 16 -2.62 14.35 6.13
C ALA A 16 -3.23 13.28 5.20
N ALA A 17 -2.47 12.83 4.18
CA ALA A 17 -2.92 11.78 3.28
C ALA A 17 -3.01 10.41 3.98
N TYR A 18 -2.07 10.13 4.89
CA TYR A 18 -2.09 8.94 5.74
C TYR A 18 -3.32 8.93 6.65
N GLU A 19 -3.56 10.01 7.41
CA GLU A 19 -4.73 10.11 8.29
C GLU A 19 -6.05 10.02 7.52
N LYS A 20 -6.09 10.53 6.28
CA LYS A 20 -7.26 10.43 5.42
C LYS A 20 -7.53 9.00 4.93
N GLY A 21 -6.48 8.20 4.69
CA GLY A 21 -6.57 6.81 4.26
C GLY A 21 -6.76 5.82 5.41
N ARG A 22 -6.22 6.16 6.59
CA ARG A 22 -6.32 5.35 7.79
C ARG A 22 -7.78 5.12 8.14
N ASN A 23 -8.12 3.91 8.58
CA ASN A 23 -9.46 3.52 9.01
C ASN A 23 -10.56 3.62 7.94
N ARG A 24 -10.25 4.03 6.69
CA ARG A 24 -11.19 4.07 5.56
C ARG A 24 -11.43 2.71 4.92
N TRP A 25 -10.57 1.74 5.18
CA TRP A 25 -10.75 0.37 4.71
C TRP A 25 -10.72 -0.57 5.91
N ARG A 26 -11.89 -0.96 6.40
CA ARG A 26 -12.05 -1.91 7.52
C ARG A 26 -13.10 -2.95 7.16
N GLY A 27 -12.69 -4.01 6.46
CA GLY A 27 -13.62 -5.04 5.98
C GLY A 27 -14.32 -4.61 4.70
N CYS A 28 -15.60 -4.99 4.53
CA CYS A 28 -16.46 -4.56 3.41
C CYS A 28 -17.35 -3.41 3.83
N ASP A 29 -16.87 -2.18 3.67
CA ASP A 29 -17.66 -0.95 3.81
C ASP A 29 -18.27 -0.49 2.47
N TRP A 30 -18.29 -1.38 1.46
CA TRP A 30 -18.86 -1.12 0.15
C TRP A 30 -19.86 -2.19 -0.27
N THR A 31 -20.78 -1.80 -1.15
CA THR A 31 -21.77 -2.68 -1.78
C THR A 31 -21.07 -3.87 -2.42
N THR A 32 -21.25 -5.05 -1.81
CA THR A 32 -20.67 -6.30 -2.32
C THR A 32 -21.73 -7.38 -2.31
N SER A 33 -22.02 -7.92 -3.49
CA SER A 33 -22.81 -9.14 -3.65
C SER A 33 -21.85 -10.32 -3.79
N PHE A 34 -22.01 -11.35 -2.95
CA PHE A 34 -21.13 -12.52 -2.94
C PHE A 34 -21.86 -13.80 -3.32
N GLY A 35 -21.22 -14.59 -4.19
CA GLY A 35 -21.73 -15.88 -4.66
C GLY A 35 -22.89 -15.78 -5.66
N SER A 36 -23.34 -16.93 -6.14
CA SER A 36 -24.48 -17.06 -7.06
C SER A 36 -25.81 -16.62 -6.46
N MET A 37 -25.91 -16.62 -5.12
CA MET A 37 -27.09 -16.13 -4.39
C MET A 37 -27.09 -14.61 -4.18
N GLY A 38 -26.01 -13.91 -4.52
CA GLY A 38 -25.93 -12.45 -4.43
C GLY A 38 -26.02 -11.93 -2.99
N LEU A 39 -25.40 -12.61 -2.03
CA LEU A 39 -25.45 -12.24 -0.62
C LEU A 39 -24.88 -10.83 -0.40
N ASP A 40 -25.64 -9.95 0.23
CA ASP A 40 -25.19 -8.59 0.55
C ASP A 40 -24.28 -8.62 1.77
N LEU A 41 -22.99 -8.32 1.54
CA LEU A 41 -21.97 -8.26 2.58
C LEU A 41 -21.65 -6.83 3.03
N ASN A 42 -22.43 -5.84 2.58
CA ASN A 42 -22.20 -4.45 2.91
C ASN A 42 -22.27 -4.21 4.43
N GLY A 43 -21.16 -3.74 5.01
CA GLY A 43 -21.01 -3.50 6.44
C GLY A 43 -20.90 -4.76 7.30
N MET A 44 -20.92 -5.96 6.71
CA MET A 44 -20.84 -7.20 7.47
C MET A 44 -19.41 -7.53 7.90
N LYS A 45 -19.28 -7.99 9.15
CA LYS A 45 -18.03 -8.53 9.69
C LYS A 45 -17.96 -10.05 9.52
N PRO A 46 -16.76 -10.64 9.40
CA PRO A 46 -16.61 -12.09 9.22
C PRO A 46 -17.33 -12.95 10.28
N HIS A 47 -17.41 -12.48 11.53
CA HIS A 47 -18.11 -13.20 12.58
C HIS A 47 -19.63 -13.16 12.40
N GLN A 48 -20.21 -12.07 11.89
CA GLN A 48 -21.65 -11.97 11.64
C GLN A 48 -22.08 -12.94 10.53
N THR A 49 -21.29 -13.04 9.46
CA THR A 49 -21.52 -14.03 8.40
C THR A 49 -21.38 -15.47 8.89
N ARG A 50 -20.48 -15.77 9.84
CA ARG A 50 -20.43 -17.11 10.48
C ARG A 50 -21.66 -17.41 11.31
N TRP A 51 -22.20 -16.41 12.01
CA TRP A 51 -23.45 -16.58 12.75
C TRP A 51 -24.62 -16.88 11.80
N LEU A 52 -24.69 -16.21 10.65
CA LEU A 52 -25.69 -16.51 9.61
C LEU A 52 -25.52 -17.92 9.02
N ALA A 53 -24.28 -18.36 8.80
CA ALA A 53 -24.02 -19.75 8.39
C ALA A 53 -24.57 -20.77 9.40
N GLY A 54 -24.37 -20.54 10.70
CA GLY A 54 -24.89 -21.41 11.75
C GLY A 54 -26.41 -21.33 11.96
N ALA A 55 -27.03 -20.23 11.51
CA ALA A 55 -28.48 -20.01 11.59
C ALA A 55 -29.26 -20.47 10.34
N THR A 56 -28.54 -20.76 9.26
CA THR A 56 -29.11 -21.23 7.98
C THR A 56 -28.80 -22.70 7.76
N SER A 57 -29.41 -23.34 6.76
CA SER A 57 -29.18 -24.75 6.47
C SER A 57 -28.98 -25.01 4.98
N GLY A 58 -28.38 -26.16 4.66
CA GLY A 58 -28.15 -26.58 3.28
C GLY A 58 -27.14 -25.70 2.53
N GLU A 59 -27.46 -25.37 1.28
CA GLU A 59 -26.57 -24.58 0.40
C GLU A 59 -26.39 -23.14 0.90
N GLU A 60 -27.41 -22.56 1.53
CA GLU A 60 -27.32 -21.19 2.05
C GLU A 60 -26.24 -21.07 3.14
N ALA A 61 -26.17 -22.05 4.06
CA ALA A 61 -25.13 -22.11 5.08
C ALA A 61 -23.72 -22.13 4.46
N LYS A 62 -23.51 -22.94 3.42
CA LYS A 62 -22.23 -23.02 2.70
C LYS A 62 -21.86 -21.69 2.05
N HIS A 63 -22.83 -20.99 1.45
CA HIS A 63 -22.59 -19.67 0.86
C HIS A 63 -22.20 -18.63 1.92
N TRP A 64 -22.83 -18.67 3.11
CA TRP A 64 -22.46 -17.81 4.23
C TRP A 64 -21.07 -18.14 4.82
N GLU A 65 -20.68 -19.42 4.88
CA GLU A 65 -19.33 -19.81 5.28
C GLU A 65 -18.27 -19.28 4.30
N GLN A 66 -18.48 -19.47 3.00
CA GLN A 66 -17.60 -18.95 1.96
C GLN A 66 -17.51 -17.42 2.01
N ALA A 67 -18.63 -16.74 2.24
CA ALA A 67 -18.67 -15.29 2.43
C ALA A 67 -17.86 -14.86 3.66
N ALA A 68 -17.97 -15.58 4.78
CA ALA A 68 -17.20 -15.29 5.98
C ALA A 68 -15.69 -15.46 5.77
N GLU A 69 -15.27 -16.52 5.07
CA GLU A 69 -13.86 -16.74 4.71
C GLU A 69 -13.33 -15.67 3.76
N TRP A 70 -14.14 -15.25 2.80
CA TRP A 70 -13.82 -14.16 1.90
C TRP A 70 -13.67 -12.84 2.67
N LEU A 71 -14.62 -12.47 3.53
CA LEU A 71 -14.52 -11.28 4.38
C LEU A 71 -13.31 -11.33 5.30
N ALA A 72 -12.95 -12.50 5.82
CA ALA A 72 -11.75 -12.67 6.63
C ALA A 72 -10.47 -12.41 5.83
N ARG A 73 -10.42 -12.80 4.54
CA ARG A 73 -9.32 -12.45 3.63
C ARG A 73 -9.27 -10.95 3.37
N VAL A 74 -10.39 -10.34 3.02
CA VAL A 74 -10.50 -8.88 2.80
C VAL A 74 -10.01 -8.10 4.02
N ALA A 75 -10.43 -8.50 5.23
CA ALA A 75 -10.01 -7.85 6.46
C ALA A 75 -8.50 -7.97 6.73
N ARG A 76 -7.90 -9.13 6.41
CA ARG A 76 -6.44 -9.32 6.51
C ARG A 76 -5.69 -8.44 5.50
N ASP A 77 -6.15 -8.41 4.26
CA ASP A 77 -5.52 -7.59 3.22
C ASP A 77 -5.64 -6.10 3.53
N ALA A 78 -6.77 -5.68 4.13
CA ALA A 78 -6.95 -4.31 4.63
C ALA A 78 -5.93 -3.95 5.72
N GLN A 79 -5.72 -4.84 6.69
CA GLN A 79 -4.70 -4.66 7.72
C GLN A 79 -3.27 -4.61 7.14
N GLN A 80 -2.97 -5.47 6.16
CA GLN A 80 -1.67 -5.46 5.50
C GLN A 80 -1.43 -4.17 4.71
N ALA A 81 -2.46 -3.65 4.04
CA ALA A 81 -2.35 -2.37 3.33
C ALA A 81 -2.14 -1.20 4.29
N GLU A 82 -2.82 -1.18 5.44
CA GLU A 82 -2.60 -0.15 6.48
C GLU A 82 -1.20 -0.24 7.10
N ALA A 83 -0.70 -1.45 7.36
CA ALA A 83 0.66 -1.66 7.84
C ALA A 83 1.69 -1.15 6.82
N ALA A 84 1.52 -1.50 5.54
CA ALA A 84 2.39 -1.03 4.46
C ALA A 84 2.34 0.51 4.28
N ALA A 85 1.16 1.13 4.41
CA ALA A 85 1.01 2.59 4.39
C ALA A 85 1.71 3.27 5.58
N THR A 86 1.64 2.64 6.76
CA THR A 86 2.33 3.12 7.97
C THR A 86 3.85 3.04 7.80
N GLU A 87 4.36 1.92 7.29
CA GLU A 87 5.77 1.76 6.95
C GLU A 87 6.22 2.77 5.90
N ALA A 88 5.42 3.02 4.85
CA ALA A 88 5.73 3.99 3.82
C ALA A 88 5.92 5.41 4.39
N ALA A 89 5.02 5.84 5.29
CA ALA A 89 5.14 7.13 5.96
C ALA A 89 6.40 7.22 6.83
N ALA A 90 6.74 6.15 7.54
CA ALA A 90 7.96 6.08 8.37
C ALA A 90 9.24 6.10 7.53
N LEU A 91 9.31 5.30 6.46
CA LEU A 91 10.44 5.25 5.52
C LEU A 91 10.66 6.60 4.84
N TRP A 92 9.59 7.30 4.47
CA TRP A 92 9.71 8.63 3.90
C TRP A 92 10.33 9.63 4.88
N LYS A 93 9.93 9.59 6.16
CA LYS A 93 10.51 10.42 7.24
C LYS A 93 11.98 10.07 7.50
N ALA A 94 12.37 8.81 7.34
CA ALA A 94 13.75 8.34 7.42
C ALA A 94 14.61 8.73 6.20
N GLY A 95 13.99 9.22 5.12
CA GLY A 95 14.68 9.60 3.87
C GLY A 95 14.77 8.47 2.83
N GLU A 96 14.26 7.28 3.15
CA GLU A 96 14.23 6.08 2.30
C GLU A 96 13.08 6.14 1.30
N ARG A 97 13.15 7.12 0.38
CA ARG A 97 12.01 7.49 -0.47
C ARG A 97 11.60 6.40 -1.48
N THR A 98 12.55 5.64 -2.01
CA THR A 98 12.26 4.56 -2.97
C THR A 98 11.51 3.43 -2.28
N LEU A 99 11.99 3.00 -1.11
CA LEU A 99 11.32 1.99 -0.29
C LEU A 99 9.93 2.46 0.17
N ALA A 100 9.78 3.75 0.52
CA ALA A 100 8.48 4.31 0.83
C ALA A 100 7.49 4.20 -0.35
N LEU A 101 7.96 4.44 -1.58
CA LEU A 101 7.15 4.33 -2.79
C LEU A 101 6.73 2.87 -3.06
N GLU A 102 7.66 1.92 -2.93
CA GLU A 102 7.37 0.50 -3.10
C GLU A 102 6.31 0.00 -2.10
N LYS A 103 6.44 0.42 -0.83
CA LYS A 103 5.49 0.03 0.24
C LYS A 103 4.09 0.57 -0.01
N ILE A 104 3.95 1.84 -0.42
CA ILE A 104 2.63 2.40 -0.70
C ILE A 104 2.02 1.83 -1.99
N GLN A 105 2.83 1.47 -2.99
CA GLN A 105 2.36 0.76 -4.18
C GLN A 105 1.80 -0.63 -3.81
N ALA A 106 2.46 -1.36 -2.91
CA ALA A 106 1.96 -2.64 -2.40
C ALA A 106 0.59 -2.48 -1.70
N ALA A 107 0.42 -1.43 -0.89
CA ALA A 107 -0.86 -1.13 -0.24
C ALA A 107 -1.98 -0.84 -1.26
N VAL A 108 -1.69 -0.05 -2.30
CA VAL A 108 -2.67 0.25 -3.37
C VAL A 108 -2.98 -1.01 -4.20
N ALA A 109 -2.00 -1.86 -4.47
CA ALA A 109 -2.20 -3.11 -5.19
C ALA A 109 -3.09 -4.10 -4.42
N LEU A 110 -3.01 -4.11 -3.08
CA LEU A 110 -3.93 -4.86 -2.22
C LEU A 110 -5.36 -4.31 -2.30
N GLU A 111 -5.53 -2.99 -2.20
CA GLU A 111 -6.86 -2.35 -2.35
C GLU A 111 -7.50 -2.58 -3.72
N ALA A 112 -6.69 -2.53 -4.78
CA ALA A 112 -7.16 -2.64 -6.15
C ALA A 112 -7.86 -3.98 -6.46
N ARG A 113 -7.64 -5.00 -5.63
CA ARG A 113 -8.32 -6.30 -5.75
C ARG A 113 -9.78 -6.26 -5.30
N TYR A 114 -10.17 -5.27 -4.50
CA TYR A 114 -11.43 -5.30 -3.77
C TYR A 114 -12.33 -4.08 -4.01
N ARG A 115 -11.75 -2.87 -4.08
CA ARG A 115 -12.53 -1.63 -4.06
C ARG A 115 -12.06 -0.61 -5.10
N ASN A 116 -12.98 0.25 -5.52
CA ASN A 116 -12.71 1.51 -6.20
C ASN A 116 -13.75 2.52 -5.67
N PRO A 117 -13.38 3.68 -5.08
CA PRO A 117 -12.05 4.30 -5.01
C PRO A 117 -11.10 3.73 -3.94
N PHE A 118 -9.79 3.78 -4.25
CA PHE A 118 -8.70 3.34 -3.35
C PHE A 118 -8.45 4.39 -2.25
N ALA A 119 -8.47 3.99 -0.98
CA ALA A 119 -8.19 4.89 0.14
C ALA A 119 -6.73 5.35 0.18
N TRP A 120 -5.78 4.56 -0.33
CA TRP A 120 -4.35 4.85 -0.27
C TRP A 120 -3.78 5.65 -1.46
N LYS A 121 -4.59 5.88 -2.51
CA LYS A 121 -4.22 6.69 -3.69
C LYS A 121 -3.68 8.10 -3.35
N PRO A 122 -4.31 8.86 -2.43
CA PRO A 122 -3.80 10.17 -2.04
C PRO A 122 -2.39 10.11 -1.41
N LEU A 123 -2.10 9.08 -0.62
CA LEU A 123 -0.80 8.89 0.01
C LEU A 123 0.28 8.52 -1.03
N LEU A 124 -0.06 7.67 -2.00
CA LEU A 124 0.80 7.38 -3.14
C LEU A 124 1.17 8.64 -3.91
N HIS A 125 0.20 9.50 -4.23
CA HIS A 125 0.45 10.76 -4.93
C HIS A 125 1.34 11.70 -4.11
N ALA A 126 1.08 11.86 -2.81
CA ALA A 126 1.89 12.72 -1.95
C ALA A 126 3.36 12.27 -1.89
N ILE A 127 3.62 10.96 -1.78
CA ILE A 127 4.98 10.40 -1.79
C ILE A 127 5.62 10.59 -3.17
N ALA A 128 4.92 10.25 -4.26
CA ALA A 128 5.46 10.39 -5.62
C ALA A 128 5.80 11.85 -5.98
N ASP A 129 4.92 12.79 -5.65
CA ASP A 129 5.14 14.22 -5.89
C ASP A 129 6.33 14.75 -5.08
N SER A 130 6.50 14.29 -3.83
CA SER A 130 7.64 14.67 -3.00
C SER A 130 8.99 14.20 -3.57
N ILE A 131 9.01 13.04 -4.23
CA ILE A 131 10.20 12.51 -4.92
C ILE A 131 10.49 13.35 -6.16
N ARG A 132 9.45 13.63 -6.97
CA ARG A 132 9.58 14.45 -8.18
C ARG A 132 10.08 15.86 -7.88
N MET A 133 9.65 16.46 -6.77
CA MET A 133 10.06 17.82 -6.38
C MET A 133 11.44 17.88 -5.72
N ASN A 134 12.03 16.74 -5.36
CA ASN A 134 13.35 16.66 -4.72
C ASN A 134 14.12 15.43 -5.21
N PRO A 135 14.45 15.35 -6.52
CA PRO A 135 15.31 14.30 -7.01
C PRO A 135 16.63 14.37 -6.24
N ALA A 136 17.13 13.21 -5.81
CA ALA A 136 18.45 13.15 -5.16
C ALA A 136 19.49 13.85 -6.07
N PRO A 137 20.51 14.51 -5.50
CA PRO A 137 21.55 15.12 -6.31
C PRO A 137 22.19 14.06 -7.23
N GLN A 138 22.15 14.32 -8.53
CA GLN A 138 22.62 13.44 -9.62
C GLN A 138 24.12 13.03 -9.53
N TRP A 139 24.89 13.56 -8.56
CA TRP A 139 26.30 13.24 -8.38
C TRP A 139 26.54 11.98 -7.53
N ALA A 140 25.52 11.42 -6.87
CA ALA A 140 25.64 10.15 -6.13
C ALA A 140 25.78 8.91 -7.05
N SER A 141 25.61 9.08 -8.37
CA SER A 141 25.72 8.00 -9.36
C SER A 141 27.09 7.89 -10.03
N SER A 142 28.04 8.80 -9.76
CA SER A 142 29.35 8.86 -10.45
C SER A 142 30.52 8.39 -9.59
N GLY A 143 30.30 7.43 -8.69
CA GLY A 143 31.30 6.94 -7.73
C GLY A 143 31.65 5.45 -7.84
N ARG A 144 31.40 4.78 -8.97
CA ARG A 144 31.73 3.37 -9.15
C ARG A 144 32.51 3.02 -10.42
N ASP A 145 33.20 4.01 -11.01
CA ASP A 145 34.08 3.83 -12.17
C ASP A 145 35.50 4.33 -11.88
N VAL A 146 36.20 3.80 -10.85
CA VAL A 146 37.67 3.85 -10.81
C VAL A 146 38.20 2.64 -10.02
N GLN A 147 38.46 1.53 -10.71
CA GLN A 147 39.57 0.61 -10.45
C GLN A 147 39.50 -0.58 -11.43
N ASN A 148 39.78 -0.31 -12.71
CA ASN A 148 40.34 -1.34 -13.58
C ASN A 148 41.30 -0.69 -14.57
N SER A 149 42.47 -0.31 -14.04
CA SER A 149 43.61 0.15 -14.84
C SER A 149 44.87 -0.50 -14.28
N ALA A 150 45.08 -1.75 -14.69
CA ALA A 150 46.41 -2.36 -14.76
C ALA A 150 46.51 -3.04 -16.14
N GLY A 151 46.77 -2.23 -17.18
CA GLY A 151 47.36 -2.72 -18.43
C GLY A 151 48.73 -3.33 -18.08
N PHE A 152 49.05 -4.54 -18.49
CA PHE A 152 49.27 -4.96 -19.88
C PHE A 152 50.18 -4.00 -20.65
N MET A 153 51.46 -3.99 -20.29
CA MET A 153 52.55 -3.76 -21.23
C MET A 153 53.63 -4.80 -20.98
N ALA A 154 53.58 -5.88 -21.75
CA ALA A 154 54.72 -6.75 -21.99
C ALA A 154 55.00 -6.71 -23.49
N LYS A 155 56.20 -6.23 -23.85
CA LYS A 155 57.05 -6.57 -25.00
C LYS A 155 57.82 -5.33 -25.49
N ASN A 156 59.13 -5.34 -25.27
CA ASN A 156 60.15 -5.23 -26.31
C ASN A 156 61.54 -5.24 -25.66
N GLY A 157 62.44 -6.10 -26.18
CA GLY A 157 63.84 -6.23 -25.78
C GLY A 157 64.26 -7.68 -25.68
#